data_AF-A0A4Y2HD07-F1
#
_entry.id   AF-A0A4Y2HD07-F1
#
_cell.length_a   1.000
_cell.length_b   1.000
_cell.length_c   1.000
_cell.angle_alpha   90.00
_cell.angle_beta   90.00
_cell.angle_gamma   90.00
#
_symmetry.space_group_name_H-M   'P 1'
#
loop_
_entity.id
_entity.type
_entity.pdbx_description
1 polymer ?
#
loop_
_entity_poly.entity_id
_entity_poly.type
_entity_poly.pdbx_seq_one_letter_code
_entity_poly.pdbx_strand_id
1 'polypeptide(L)'
;MASQFGENGPQTLGAAYIPVSDHQQLESKWLRRDFLWIFLIADVSIPILGADFLHYFELVPDLRNKCLRDTKTKLQSVGHLKYADLYSVQISISKDTIYHKLLKEFPSITKLPNPNQPVKHTTVHHIVTKGPPVVAKPRRLAPDRLKIAKSEFQNMMHLGHLRPSKSNYASPLHMVPKKGTLDWRPVGDYRALNSQTLKDKYPIP
;
A
#
# COMPACT_ATOMS: atom_id res chain seq x y z
N MET A 1 11.24 4.23 -18.09
CA MET A 1 10.76 4.09 -19.46
C MET A 1 9.29 3.69 -19.35
N ALA A 2 8.36 4.63 -19.46
CA ALA A 2 6.93 4.39 -19.21
C ALA A 2 6.11 4.93 -20.39
N SER A 3 5.11 4.16 -20.82
CA SER A 3 4.26 4.38 -22.00
C SER A 3 3.01 5.20 -21.66
N GLN A 4 2.68 6.20 -22.49
CA GLN A 4 1.53 7.11 -22.33
C GLN A 4 0.24 6.59 -22.99
N PHE A 5 -0.90 6.91 -22.36
CA PHE A 5 -2.21 7.19 -22.98
C PHE A 5 -2.65 8.57 -22.43
N GLY A 6 -3.24 9.47 -23.23
CA GLY A 6 -3.46 10.87 -22.83
C GLY A 6 -4.85 11.43 -23.19
N GLU A 7 -5.14 12.64 -22.70
CA GLU A 7 -5.76 13.80 -23.40
C GLU A 7 -5.60 15.10 -22.55
N ASN A 8 -5.63 16.27 -23.20
CA ASN A 8 -5.01 17.56 -22.81
C ASN A 8 -5.89 18.57 -22.02
N GLY A 9 -5.25 19.46 -21.23
CA GLY A 9 -5.77 20.78 -20.79
C GLY A 9 -4.82 21.52 -19.80
N PRO A 10 -4.71 22.87 -19.77
CA PRO A 10 -3.44 23.56 -19.42
C PRO A 10 -3.30 24.21 -18.02
N GLN A 11 -2.02 24.31 -17.60
CA GLN A 11 -1.32 25.30 -16.75
C GLN A 11 -1.76 25.59 -15.29
N THR A 12 -0.83 25.39 -14.34
CA THR A 12 -0.16 26.46 -13.57
C THR A 12 0.96 25.91 -12.68
N LEU A 13 2.10 26.62 -12.65
CA LEU A 13 3.25 26.39 -11.78
C LEU A 13 2.90 26.81 -10.34
N GLY A 14 2.99 25.88 -9.41
CA GLY A 14 3.03 26.14 -7.98
C GLY A 14 3.77 25.00 -7.31
N ALA A 15 4.85 25.30 -6.59
CA ALA A 15 5.54 24.32 -5.76
C ALA A 15 4.60 23.89 -4.63
N ALA A 16 3.76 22.88 -4.90
CA ALA A 16 2.87 22.31 -3.93
C ALA A 16 3.61 21.19 -3.20
N TYR A 17 3.77 21.39 -1.90
CA TYR A 17 4.03 20.32 -0.94
C TYR A 17 3.06 19.17 -1.26
N ILE A 18 3.58 18.01 -1.71
CA ILE A 18 2.72 16.86 -2.01
C ILE A 18 2.54 16.10 -0.69
N PRO A 19 1.38 16.19 -0.02
CA PRO A 19 1.09 15.27 1.07
C PRO A 19 1.07 13.86 0.47
N VAL A 20 1.94 12.98 0.97
CA VAL A 20 1.83 11.54 0.73
C VAL A 20 0.65 11.03 1.55
N SER A 21 -0.55 11.34 1.08
CA SER A 21 -1.79 10.85 1.65
C SER A 21 -2.41 9.90 0.63
N ASP A 22 -2.36 8.63 1.02
CA ASP A 22 -3.18 7.51 0.54
C ASP A 22 -2.48 6.52 -0.40
N HIS A 23 -2.29 5.32 0.14
CA HIS A 23 -1.99 4.10 -0.60
C HIS A 23 -3.28 3.65 -1.28
N GLN A 24 -3.36 3.79 -2.60
CA GLN A 24 -4.52 3.32 -3.35
C GLN A 24 -4.21 2.02 -4.06
N GLN A 25 -5.00 1.00 -3.76
CA GLN A 25 -5.02 -0.26 -4.48
C GLN A 25 -5.81 -0.08 -5.77
N LEU A 26 -5.12 -0.16 -6.89
CA LEU A 26 -5.74 -0.12 -8.21
C LEU A 26 -5.81 -1.56 -8.75
N GLU A 27 -7.00 -2.14 -8.79
CA GLU A 27 -7.25 -3.35 -9.57
C GLU A 27 -7.26 -2.99 -11.05
N SER A 28 -6.13 -3.20 -11.73
CA SER A 28 -6.07 -3.11 -13.19
C SER A 28 -6.15 -4.52 -13.79
N LYS A 29 -7.21 -4.78 -14.56
CA LYS A 29 -7.32 -6.02 -15.35
C LYS A 29 -6.51 -5.88 -16.62
N TRP A 30 -5.21 -6.07 -16.51
CA TRP A 30 -4.30 -6.10 -17.65
C TRP A 30 -3.92 -7.55 -17.92
N LEU A 31 -3.67 -7.92 -19.18
CA LEU A 31 -3.18 -9.28 -19.50
C LEU A 31 -4.04 -10.41 -18.88
N ARG A 32 -5.35 -10.18 -18.72
CA ARG A 32 -6.33 -11.08 -18.07
C ARG A 32 -5.96 -11.52 -16.64
N ARG A 33 -5.25 -10.68 -15.88
CA ARG A 33 -4.91 -10.90 -14.48
C ARG A 33 -5.17 -9.65 -13.65
N ASP A 34 -5.36 -9.87 -12.36
CA ASP A 34 -5.48 -8.79 -11.38
C ASP A 34 -4.08 -8.47 -10.82
N PHE A 35 -3.68 -7.20 -10.90
CA PHE A 35 -2.43 -6.69 -10.35
C PHE A 35 -2.70 -5.97 -9.05
N LEU A 36 -2.41 -6.64 -7.94
CA LEU A 36 -2.57 -6.09 -6.59
C LEU A 36 -1.29 -5.37 -6.17
N TRP A 37 -1.25 -4.04 -6.33
CA TRP A 37 -0.07 -3.24 -6.00
C TRP A 37 -0.41 -1.96 -5.27
N ILE A 38 0.49 -1.56 -4.37
CA ILE A 38 0.41 -0.26 -3.69
C ILE A 38 1.14 0.76 -4.56
N PHE A 39 0.37 1.63 -5.22
CA PHE A 39 0.95 2.71 -6.00
C PHE A 39 1.24 3.93 -5.11
N LEU A 40 2.33 4.62 -5.43
CA LEU A 40 2.63 5.94 -4.89
C LEU A 40 1.89 6.98 -5.74
N ILE A 41 1.02 7.76 -5.10
CA ILE A 41 0.38 8.91 -5.76
C ILE A 41 1.43 10.02 -5.84
N ALA A 42 1.84 10.37 -7.05
CA ALA A 42 2.75 11.46 -7.34
C ALA A 42 2.08 12.42 -8.33
N ASP A 43 2.37 13.71 -8.20
CA ASP A 43 1.96 14.71 -9.18
C ASP A 43 2.84 14.58 -10.44
N VAL A 44 2.47 13.63 -11.29
CA VAL A 44 3.12 13.37 -12.57
C VAL A 44 2.07 13.36 -13.67
N SER A 45 2.40 13.95 -14.81
CA SER A 45 1.51 13.98 -15.98
C SER A 45 1.30 12.60 -16.61
N ILE A 46 2.17 11.63 -16.31
CA ILE A 46 2.16 10.30 -16.91
C ILE A 46 2.40 9.26 -15.79
N PRO A 47 1.50 8.27 -15.63
CA PRO A 47 1.71 7.17 -14.69
C PRO A 47 2.97 6.37 -15.03
N ILE A 48 3.71 5.96 -14.01
CA ILE A 48 4.97 5.23 -14.16
C ILE A 48 4.84 3.88 -13.47
N LEU A 49 5.16 2.81 -14.19
CA LEU A 49 5.37 1.48 -13.62
C LEU A 49 6.85 1.31 -13.30
N GLY A 50 7.15 0.99 -12.05
CA GLY A 50 8.51 0.74 -11.58
C GLY A 50 9.03 -0.64 -11.98
N ALA A 51 10.35 -0.80 -11.98
CA ALA A 51 11.00 -2.09 -12.26
C ALA A 51 10.70 -3.15 -11.20
N ASP A 52 10.42 -2.72 -9.97
CA ASP A 52 9.93 -3.53 -8.85
C ASP A 52 8.56 -4.15 -9.12
N PHE A 53 7.61 -3.36 -9.63
CA PHE A 53 6.31 -3.86 -10.07
C PHE A 53 6.47 -4.91 -11.18
N LEU A 54 7.26 -4.57 -12.20
CA LEU A 54 7.53 -5.47 -13.33
C LEU A 54 8.17 -6.78 -12.87
N HIS A 55 9.16 -6.70 -11.98
CA HIS A 55 9.82 -7.87 -11.42
C HIS A 55 8.86 -8.74 -10.61
N TYR A 56 8.10 -8.14 -9.69
CA TYR A 56 7.19 -8.86 -8.80
C TYR A 56 6.12 -9.64 -9.56
N PHE A 57 5.55 -9.04 -10.61
CA PHE A 57 4.52 -9.67 -11.42
C PHE A 57 5.05 -10.49 -12.61
N GLU A 58 6.37 -10.56 -12.75
CA GLU A 58 7.08 -11.24 -13.84
C GLU A 58 6.65 -10.71 -15.22
N LEU A 59 6.55 -9.40 -15.34
CA LEU A 59 6.28 -8.70 -16.59
C LEU A 59 7.60 -8.26 -17.22
N VAL A 60 7.72 -8.48 -18.53
CA VAL A 60 8.93 -8.17 -19.30
C VAL A 60 8.58 -7.14 -20.38
N PRO A 61 9.15 -5.92 -20.31
CA PRO A 61 9.10 -4.98 -21.42
C PRO A 61 9.93 -5.51 -22.59
N ASP A 62 9.28 -5.84 -23.70
CA ASP A 62 9.90 -6.22 -24.95
C ASP A 62 9.98 -5.00 -25.86
N LEU A 63 11.10 -4.28 -25.77
CA LEU A 63 11.30 -3.04 -26.52
C LEU A 63 11.41 -3.27 -28.02
N ARG A 64 11.88 -4.45 -28.45
CA ARG A 64 11.98 -4.83 -29.87
C ARG A 64 10.60 -4.97 -30.48
N ASN A 65 9.71 -5.69 -29.79
CA ASN A 65 8.35 -5.93 -30.25
C ASN A 65 7.34 -4.89 -29.77
N LYS A 66 7.81 -3.86 -29.05
CA LYS A 66 7.00 -2.77 -28.49
C LYS A 66 5.82 -3.31 -27.70
N CYS A 67 6.04 -4.28 -26.82
CA CYS A 67 4.98 -4.87 -26.01
C CYS A 67 5.43 -5.14 -24.57
N LEU A 68 4.47 -5.22 -23.66
CA LEU A 68 4.67 -5.72 -22.32
C LEU A 68 4.18 -7.17 -22.28
N ARG A 69 5.10 -8.10 -21.97
CA ARG A 69 4.82 -9.53 -21.96
C ARG A 69 4.66 -10.04 -20.54
N ASP A 70 3.61 -10.79 -20.27
CA ASP A 70 3.47 -11.58 -19.05
C ASP A 70 4.16 -12.94 -19.25
N THR A 71 5.18 -13.24 -18.46
CA THR A 71 5.90 -14.51 -18.59
C THR A 71 5.09 -15.71 -18.08
N LYS A 72 4.11 -15.51 -17.19
CA LYS A 72 3.25 -16.57 -16.64
C LYS A 72 2.16 -16.96 -17.61
N THR A 73 1.41 -15.98 -18.12
CA THR A 73 0.27 -16.25 -19.03
C THR A 73 0.65 -16.27 -20.50
N LYS A 74 1.86 -15.79 -20.85
CA LYS A 74 2.32 -15.56 -22.22
C LYS A 74 1.50 -14.52 -23.00
N LEU A 75 0.55 -13.85 -22.33
CA LEU A 75 -0.19 -12.76 -22.93
C LEU A 75 0.72 -11.54 -23.10
N GLN A 76 0.37 -10.71 -24.07
CA GLN A 76 1.09 -9.50 -24.38
C GLN A 76 0.13 -8.33 -24.53
N SER A 77 0.58 -7.15 -24.12
CA SER A 77 -0.09 -5.89 -24.31
C SER A 77 0.78 -5.03 -25.19
N VAL A 78 0.23 -4.53 -26.29
CA VAL A 78 0.97 -3.68 -27.22
C VAL A 78 1.23 -2.33 -26.54
N GLY A 79 2.47 -1.86 -26.63
CA GLY A 79 2.92 -0.59 -26.11
C GLY A 79 3.45 0.32 -27.22
N HIS A 80 3.55 1.60 -26.93
CA HIS A 80 4.17 2.59 -27.81
C HIS A 80 5.43 3.13 -27.17
N LEU A 81 6.54 3.11 -27.91
CA LEU A 81 7.76 3.79 -27.51
C LEU A 81 7.55 5.29 -27.71
N LYS A 82 7.61 6.06 -26.62
CA LYS A 82 7.64 7.52 -26.66
C LYS A 82 9.01 7.99 -26.23
N TYR A 83 9.60 8.84 -27.05
CA TYR A 83 10.80 9.57 -26.70
C TYR A 83 10.39 10.72 -25.80
N ALA A 84 11.06 10.86 -24.67
CA ALA A 84 10.89 11.97 -23.76
C ALA A 84 12.26 12.60 -23.54
N ASP A 85 12.32 13.93 -23.52
CA ASP A 85 13.54 14.68 -23.16
C ASP A 85 13.86 14.60 -21.65
N LEU A 86 12.99 13.92 -20.89
CA LEU A 86 13.18 13.58 -19.48
C LEU A 86 13.97 12.27 -19.35
N TYR A 87 15.30 12.40 -19.21
CA TYR A 87 16.23 11.27 -19.12
C TYR A 87 16.08 10.43 -17.85
N SER A 88 15.37 10.92 -16.83
CA SER A 88 15.03 10.16 -15.63
C SER A 88 13.99 10.91 -14.81
N VAL A 89 13.00 10.20 -14.26
CA VAL A 89 12.34 10.67 -13.03
C VAL A 89 13.34 10.46 -11.91
N GLN A 90 14.33 11.34 -11.85
CA GLN A 90 15.01 11.60 -10.59
C GLN A 90 13.95 12.26 -9.73
N ILE A 91 13.75 11.76 -8.51
CA ILE A 91 13.18 12.58 -7.45
C ILE A 91 14.05 13.84 -7.47
N SER A 92 13.52 14.93 -8.02
CA SER A 92 14.26 16.16 -8.34
C SER A 92 14.49 16.96 -7.07
N ILE A 93 14.92 16.28 -6.02
CA ILE A 93 15.67 16.93 -4.97
C ILE A 93 16.97 17.33 -5.67
N SER A 94 17.18 18.63 -5.88
CA SER A 94 18.45 19.15 -6.39
C SER A 94 19.60 18.40 -5.70
N LYS A 95 20.53 17.86 -6.50
CA LYS A 95 21.59 16.94 -6.03
C LYS A 95 22.43 17.55 -4.90
N ASP A 96 22.38 18.88 -4.77
CA ASP A 96 23.13 19.67 -3.80
C ASP A 96 22.39 19.95 -2.49
N THR A 97 21.11 19.59 -2.36
CA THR A 97 20.43 19.77 -1.06
C THR A 97 20.91 18.77 -0.02
N ILE A 98 20.81 19.16 1.25
CA ILE A 98 21.07 18.29 2.39
C ILE A 98 20.17 17.03 2.39
N TYR A 99 18.93 17.14 1.90
CA TYR A 99 17.97 16.03 1.86
C TYR A 99 18.39 14.96 0.85
N HIS A 100 18.90 15.34 -0.32
CA HIS A 100 19.40 14.38 -1.31
C HIS A 100 20.59 13.58 -0.75
N LYS A 101 21.49 14.25 -0.03
CA LYS A 101 22.64 13.59 0.63
C LYS A 101 22.16 12.58 1.68
N LEU A 102 21.21 12.97 2.54
CA LEU A 102 20.62 12.09 3.57
C LEU A 102 19.88 10.89 2.97
N LEU A 103 19.05 11.08 1.95
CA LEU A 103 18.33 9.97 1.30
C LEU A 103 19.28 9.02 0.57
N LYS A 104 20.40 9.53 0.03
CA LYS A 104 21.46 8.70 -0.56
C LYS A 104 22.22 7.90 0.51
N GLU A 105 22.43 8.48 1.69
CA GLU A 105 23.07 7.80 2.82
C GLU A 105 22.17 6.71 3.42
N PHE A 106 20.85 6.95 3.47
CA PHE A 106 19.87 6.02 4.05
C PHE A 106 18.82 5.54 3.04
N PRO A 107 19.21 4.81 1.98
CA PRO A 107 18.29 4.38 0.93
C PRO A 107 17.24 3.37 1.43
N SER A 108 17.39 2.81 2.63
CA SER A 108 16.40 1.93 3.23
C SER A 108 15.16 2.65 3.74
N ILE A 109 15.22 3.96 4.00
CA ILE A 109 14.09 4.73 4.57
C ILE A 109 12.98 4.91 3.52
N THR A 110 13.34 5.04 2.25
CA THR A 110 12.40 5.26 1.15
C THR A 110 11.98 3.98 0.43
N LYS A 111 12.53 2.82 0.80
CA LYS A 111 12.10 1.54 0.26
C LYS A 111 10.75 1.18 0.87
N LEU A 112 9.83 0.72 0.03
CA LEU A 112 8.57 0.15 0.50
C LEU A 112 8.88 -1.00 1.47
N PRO A 113 8.14 -1.12 2.59
CA PRO A 113 8.28 -2.25 3.50
C PRO A 113 8.04 -3.53 2.71
N ASN A 114 9.07 -4.38 2.59
CA ASN A 114 8.88 -5.70 2.00
C ASN A 114 8.20 -6.57 3.06
N PRO A 115 6.97 -7.08 2.80
CA PRO A 115 6.24 -7.89 3.79
C PRO A 115 6.97 -9.19 4.17
N ASN A 116 7.92 -9.63 3.34
CA ASN A 116 8.76 -10.80 3.59
C ASN A 116 10.11 -10.44 4.25
N GLN A 117 10.35 -9.17 4.58
CA GLN A 117 11.60 -8.77 5.23
C GLN A 117 11.56 -9.21 6.70
N PRO A 118 12.60 -9.91 7.20
CA PRO A 118 12.69 -10.27 8.60
C PRO A 118 12.75 -9.00 9.47
N VAL A 119 11.97 -8.98 10.54
CA VAL A 119 11.99 -7.90 11.54
C VAL A 119 13.40 -7.82 12.13
N LYS A 120 14.03 -6.63 12.08
CA LYS A 120 15.42 -6.44 12.50
C LYS A 120 15.61 -6.58 14.01
N HIS A 121 14.57 -6.35 14.80
CA HIS A 121 14.59 -6.45 16.26
C HIS A 121 13.77 -7.63 16.76
N THR A 122 14.13 -8.12 17.95
CA THR A 122 13.41 -9.19 18.64
C THR A 122 12.30 -8.67 19.54
N THR A 123 12.16 -7.35 19.69
CA THR A 123 11.10 -6.75 20.49
C THR A 123 9.73 -7.10 19.92
N VAL A 124 8.91 -7.78 20.72
CA VAL A 124 7.53 -8.14 20.38
C VAL A 124 6.60 -7.61 21.45
N HIS A 125 5.36 -7.29 21.05
CA HIS A 125 4.34 -6.86 21.99
C HIS A 125 3.70 -8.07 22.68
N HIS A 126 3.87 -8.18 24.00
CA HIS A 126 3.22 -9.21 24.81
C HIS A 126 1.98 -8.64 25.50
N ILE A 127 0.83 -9.25 25.23
CA ILE A 127 -0.44 -8.89 25.88
C ILE A 127 -0.73 -9.95 26.95
N VAL A 128 -0.58 -9.57 28.22
CA VAL A 128 -0.94 -10.45 29.34
C VAL A 128 -2.39 -10.21 29.74
N THR A 129 -3.24 -11.24 29.66
CA THR A 129 -4.65 -11.17 30.04
C THR A 129 -4.91 -11.89 31.36
N LYS A 130 -6.00 -11.51 32.04
CA LYS A 130 -6.51 -12.17 33.24
C LYS A 130 -7.89 -12.76 32.99
N GLY A 131 -8.12 -13.98 33.50
CA GLY A 131 -9.41 -14.65 33.42
C GLY A 131 -9.66 -15.37 32.08
N PRO A 132 -10.90 -15.81 31.83
CA PRO A 132 -11.25 -16.56 30.63
C PRO A 132 -11.30 -15.66 29.38
N PRO A 133 -11.14 -16.24 28.18
CA PRO A 133 -11.22 -15.50 26.92
C PRO A 133 -12.53 -14.72 26.72
N VAL A 134 -12.41 -13.50 26.19
CA VAL A 134 -13.56 -12.68 25.80
C VAL A 134 -13.98 -12.94 24.36
N VAL A 135 -15.26 -13.22 24.16
CA VAL A 135 -15.85 -13.48 22.84
C VAL A 135 -17.04 -12.56 22.61
N ALA A 136 -16.99 -11.82 21.51
CA ALA A 136 -18.10 -11.03 21.02
C ALA A 136 -18.59 -11.57 19.67
N LYS A 137 -19.91 -11.52 19.47
CA LYS A 137 -20.52 -11.83 18.16
C LYS A 137 -20.15 -10.75 17.14
N PRO A 138 -19.93 -11.10 15.86
CA PRO A 138 -19.74 -10.12 14.79
C PRO A 138 -20.92 -9.15 14.70
N ARG A 139 -20.63 -7.86 14.51
CA ARG A 139 -21.67 -6.86 14.28
C ARG A 139 -22.18 -6.95 12.84
N ARG A 140 -23.48 -6.73 12.66
CA ARG A 140 -24.07 -6.58 11.33
C ARG A 140 -23.56 -5.28 10.70
N LEU A 141 -23.04 -5.38 9.48
CA LEU A 141 -22.62 -4.24 8.67
C LEU A 141 -23.58 -4.09 7.49
N ALA A 142 -23.80 -2.86 7.06
CA ALA A 142 -24.49 -2.58 5.81
C ALA A 142 -23.68 -3.14 4.61
N PRO A 143 -24.32 -3.50 3.48
CA PRO A 143 -23.64 -4.20 2.38
C PRO A 143 -22.43 -3.47 1.79
N ASP A 144 -22.53 -2.15 1.66
CA ASP A 144 -21.47 -1.24 1.24
C ASP A 144 -20.26 -1.31 2.18
N ARG A 145 -20.50 -1.18 3.49
CA ARG A 145 -19.47 -1.22 4.53
C ARG A 145 -18.84 -2.60 4.67
N LEU A 146 -19.64 -3.66 4.50
CA LEU A 146 -19.16 -5.03 4.51
C LEU A 146 -18.21 -5.30 3.33
N LYS A 147 -18.50 -4.75 2.15
CA LYS A 147 -17.62 -4.85 0.97
C LYS A 147 -16.28 -4.17 1.23
N ILE A 148 -16.30 -2.95 1.78
CA ILE A 148 -15.07 -2.22 2.15
C ILE A 148 -14.27 -3.00 3.19
N ALA A 149 -14.91 -3.45 4.27
CA ALA A 149 -14.26 -4.23 5.30
C ALA A 149 -13.60 -5.51 4.72
N LYS A 150 -14.31 -6.26 3.88
CA LYS A 150 -13.76 -7.47 3.26
C LYS A 150 -12.54 -7.16 2.40
N SER A 151 -12.58 -6.13 1.57
CA SER A 151 -11.45 -5.70 0.73
C SER A 151 -10.22 -5.41 1.59
N GLU A 152 -10.39 -4.58 2.62
CA GLU A 152 -9.30 -4.17 3.50
C GLU A 152 -8.66 -5.35 4.25
N PHE A 153 -9.48 -6.31 4.71
CA PHE A 153 -8.96 -7.52 5.34
C PHE A 153 -8.19 -8.42 4.36
N GLN A 154 -8.62 -8.52 3.10
CA GLN A 154 -7.86 -9.26 2.08
C GLN A 154 -6.50 -8.61 1.83
N ASN A 155 -6.46 -7.28 1.76
CA ASN A 155 -5.23 -6.52 1.56
C ASN A 155 -4.26 -6.73 2.73
N MET A 156 -4.75 -6.62 3.96
CA MET A 156 -3.94 -6.89 5.15
C MET A 156 -3.43 -8.33 5.24
N MET A 157 -4.20 -9.32 4.76
CA MET A 157 -3.72 -10.70 4.65
C MET A 157 -2.64 -10.85 3.58
N HIS A 158 -2.82 -10.20 2.42
CA HIS A 158 -1.82 -10.20 1.34
C HIS A 158 -0.49 -9.56 1.79
N LEU A 159 -0.57 -8.47 2.55
CA LEU A 159 0.60 -7.80 3.14
C LEU A 159 1.23 -8.57 4.31
N GLY A 160 0.66 -9.70 4.73
CA GLY A 160 1.16 -10.50 5.85
C GLY A 160 0.92 -9.89 7.23
N HIS A 161 0.11 -8.83 7.34
CA HIS A 161 -0.25 -8.21 8.63
C HIS A 161 -1.29 -9.02 9.40
N LEU A 162 -2.15 -9.77 8.70
CA LEU A 162 -3.18 -10.61 9.28
C LEU A 162 -3.07 -12.06 8.81
N ARG A 163 -3.57 -12.97 9.64
CA ARG A 163 -3.77 -14.37 9.29
C ARG A 163 -5.07 -14.90 9.88
N PRO A 164 -5.74 -15.88 9.23
CA PRO A 164 -6.81 -16.63 9.85
C PRO A 164 -6.36 -17.25 11.18
N SER A 165 -7.25 -17.27 12.17
CA SER A 165 -6.97 -17.88 13.47
C SER A 165 -8.18 -18.68 13.97
N LYS A 166 -7.92 -19.66 14.84
CA LYS A 166 -8.92 -20.39 15.62
C LYS A 166 -8.85 -19.96 17.09
N SER A 167 -8.80 -18.64 17.32
CA SER A 167 -8.64 -18.08 18.66
C SER A 167 -9.92 -18.25 19.49
N ASN A 168 -9.75 -18.50 20.79
CA ASN A 168 -10.85 -18.46 21.76
C ASN A 168 -11.24 -17.02 22.13
N TYR A 169 -10.54 -16.01 21.61
CA TYR A 169 -10.86 -14.60 21.75
C TYR A 169 -11.49 -14.04 20.47
N ALA A 170 -12.49 -13.18 20.60
CA ALA A 170 -13.05 -12.45 19.48
C ALA A 170 -13.53 -11.05 19.89
N SER A 171 -13.05 -10.02 19.20
CA SER A 171 -13.51 -8.63 19.35
C SER A 171 -14.39 -8.24 18.16
N PRO A 172 -15.47 -7.45 18.36
CA PRO A 172 -16.34 -7.05 17.27
C PRO A 172 -15.68 -5.96 16.42
N LEU A 173 -16.03 -5.93 15.13
CA LEU A 173 -15.57 -4.90 14.19
C LEU A 173 -16.52 -3.69 14.19
N HIS A 174 -15.96 -2.51 14.01
CA HIS A 174 -16.68 -1.27 13.75
C HIS A 174 -16.15 -0.61 12.47
N MET A 175 -17.01 0.13 11.76
CA MET A 175 -16.62 0.88 10.57
C MET A 175 -16.75 2.36 10.86
N VAL A 176 -15.68 3.12 10.68
CA VAL A 176 -15.61 4.55 10.99
C VAL A 176 -15.31 5.33 9.70
N PRO A 177 -16.04 6.40 9.38
CA PRO A 177 -15.71 7.23 8.23
C PRO A 177 -14.41 8.02 8.50
N LYS A 178 -13.55 8.13 7.50
CA LYS A 178 -12.36 8.99 7.56
C LYS A 178 -12.81 10.43 7.31
N LYS A 179 -12.40 11.34 8.20
CA LYS A 179 -12.83 12.75 8.18
C LYS A 179 -12.39 13.40 6.86
N GLY A 180 -13.32 14.05 6.17
CA GLY A 180 -13.04 14.76 4.91
C GLY A 180 -12.97 13.88 3.66
N THR A 181 -13.27 12.58 3.78
CA THR A 181 -13.27 11.63 2.65
C THR A 181 -14.54 10.78 2.70
N LEU A 182 -14.90 10.14 1.58
CA LEU A 182 -15.95 9.13 1.53
C LEU A 182 -15.48 7.74 2.03
N ASP A 183 -14.22 7.63 2.40
CA ASP A 183 -13.60 6.36 2.81
C ASP A 183 -13.99 5.92 4.21
N TRP A 184 -14.02 4.60 4.40
CA TRP A 184 -14.34 3.96 5.68
C TRP A 184 -13.18 3.06 6.11
N ARG A 185 -12.86 3.08 7.41
CA ARG A 185 -11.82 2.23 7.99
C ARG A 185 -12.40 1.17 8.95
N PRO A 186 -11.96 -0.09 8.86
CA PRO A 186 -12.25 -1.10 9.87
C PRO A 186 -11.51 -0.79 11.18
N VAL A 187 -12.22 -0.83 12.30
CA VAL A 187 -11.70 -0.58 13.65
C VAL A 187 -12.14 -1.70 14.59
N GLY A 188 -11.19 -2.40 15.21
CA GLY A 188 -11.47 -3.40 16.22
C GLY A 188 -11.91 -2.77 17.54
N ASP A 189 -13.00 -3.26 18.13
CA ASP A 189 -13.45 -2.83 19.45
C ASP A 189 -12.83 -3.70 20.55
N TYR A 190 -11.66 -3.29 21.03
CA TYR A 190 -10.90 -4.03 22.03
C TYR A 190 -11.26 -3.67 23.47
N ARG A 191 -12.37 -2.96 23.73
CA ARG A 191 -12.69 -2.52 25.11
C ARG A 191 -12.79 -3.66 26.12
N ALA A 192 -13.45 -4.77 25.73
CA ALA A 192 -13.59 -5.95 26.59
C ALA A 192 -12.27 -6.73 26.75
N LEU A 193 -11.39 -6.70 25.74
CA LEU A 193 -10.05 -7.26 25.85
C LEU A 193 -9.21 -6.41 26.81
N ASN A 194 -9.20 -5.09 26.59
CA ASN A 194 -8.43 -4.11 27.36
C ASN A 194 -8.82 -4.04 28.85
N SER A 195 -10.04 -4.44 29.22
CA SER A 195 -10.42 -4.53 30.64
C SER A 195 -9.82 -5.75 31.34
N GLN A 196 -9.43 -6.79 30.58
CA GLN A 196 -8.74 -7.97 31.08
C GLN A 196 -7.22 -7.91 30.92
N THR A 197 -6.67 -6.96 30.16
CA THR A 197 -5.23 -6.83 29.98
C THR A 197 -4.56 -6.20 31.20
N LEU A 198 -3.38 -6.72 31.54
CA LEU A 198 -2.47 -6.03 32.46
C LEU A 198 -1.91 -4.79 31.77
N LYS A 199 -2.10 -3.63 32.40
CA LYS A 199 -1.58 -2.36 31.89
C LYS A 199 -0.07 -2.33 32.04
N ASP A 200 0.63 -2.30 30.93
CA ASP A 200 2.06 -2.00 30.88
C ASP A 200 2.24 -0.48 30.94
N LYS A 201 2.65 0.04 32.10
CA LYS A 201 2.77 1.48 32.34
C LYS A 201 4.22 1.90 32.18
N TYR A 202 4.53 2.55 31.06
CA TYR A 202 5.76 3.33 30.91
C TYR A 202 5.46 4.81 31.18
N PRO A 203 6.34 5.52 31.90
CA PRO A 203 6.23 6.97 32.00
C PRO A 203 6.42 7.58 30.62
N ILE A 204 5.47 8.38 30.18
CA ILE A 204 5.61 9.23 29.00
C ILE A 204 6.18 10.57 29.53
N PRO A 205 7.34 11.03 29.02
CA PRO A 205 7.92 12.32 29.41
C PRO A 205 7.02 13.52 29.11
#